data_AF-A0A0R0MLV0-F1
#
_entry.id   AF-A0A0R0MLV0-F1
#
_cell.length_a   1.000
_cell.length_b   1.000
_cell.length_c   1.000
_cell.angle_alpha   90.00
_cell.angle_beta   90.00
_cell.angle_gamma   90.00
#
_symmetry.space_group_name_H-M   'P 1'
#
loop_
_entity.id
_entity.type
_entity.pdbx_description
1 polymer ?
#
loop_
_entity_poly.entity_id
_entity_poly.type
_entity_poly.pdbx_seq_one_letter_code
_entity_poly.pdbx_strand_id
1 'polypeptide(L)'
;MDVIRLQLVVRERIGEIVKWHDRMIPAGDEWRTQIDKRIESSHVILLFISPHFLASRYCYEIEGEIALRRHREGTARVIPVILRACDWTVTPFAELQALPRDGIPITQWPDRDQASLDVARGIMESVQ
;
A
#
# COMPACT_ATOMS: atom_id res chain seq x y z
N MET A 1 7.63 3.35 -5.03
CA MET A 1 6.38 2.78 -5.57
C MET A 1 6.66 1.80 -6.69
N ASP A 2 7.31 2.22 -7.78
CA ASP A 2 7.50 1.35 -8.96
C ASP A 2 8.39 0.13 -8.70
N VAL A 3 9.44 0.26 -7.87
CA VAL A 3 10.32 -0.87 -7.50
C VAL A 3 9.60 -2.00 -6.74
N ILE A 4 8.63 -1.69 -5.88
CA ILE A 4 7.86 -2.71 -5.14
C ILE A 4 6.90 -3.44 -6.09
N ARG A 5 6.25 -2.68 -6.99
CA ARG A 5 5.34 -3.24 -8.00
C ARG A 5 6.05 -4.25 -8.90
N LEU A 6 7.32 -4.00 -9.21
CA LEU A 6 8.16 -4.91 -10.01
C LEU A 6 8.41 -6.23 -9.27
N GLN A 7 8.66 -6.19 -7.96
CA GLN A 7 8.89 -7.41 -7.15
C GLN A 7 7.65 -8.32 -7.07
N LEU A 8 6.45 -7.77 -7.29
CA LEU A 8 5.20 -8.53 -7.30
C LEU A 8 4.85 -9.13 -8.68
N VAL A 9 5.60 -8.81 -9.75
CA VAL A 9 5.31 -9.31 -11.11
C VAL A 9 5.32 -10.83 -11.20
N VAL A 10 6.25 -11.49 -10.50
CA VAL A 10 6.31 -12.97 -10.51
C VAL A 10 5.05 -13.57 -9.89
N ARG A 11 4.57 -13.00 -8.77
CA ARG A 11 3.36 -13.43 -8.05
C ARG A 11 2.10 -13.28 -8.91
N GLU A 12 2.02 -12.17 -9.64
CA GLU A 12 0.95 -11.94 -10.62
C GLU A 12 1.00 -12.94 -11.79
N ARG A 13 2.19 -13.22 -12.33
CA ARG A 13 2.36 -14.17 -13.46
C ARG A 13 1.96 -15.60 -13.12
N ILE A 14 2.19 -16.03 -11.87
CA ILE A 14 1.78 -17.36 -11.40
C ILE A 14 0.34 -17.39 -10.90
N GLY A 15 -0.39 -16.27 -10.99
CA GLY A 15 -1.82 -16.19 -10.69
C GLY A 15 -2.17 -16.11 -9.20
N GLU A 16 -1.20 -15.84 -8.32
CA GLU A 16 -1.46 -15.71 -6.87
C GLU A 16 -2.10 -14.38 -6.50
N ILE A 17 -1.85 -13.33 -7.28
CA ILE A 17 -2.41 -12.00 -7.04
C ILE A 17 -2.89 -11.35 -8.33
N VAL A 18 -3.85 -10.44 -8.18
CA VAL A 18 -4.22 -9.45 -9.20
C VAL A 18 -3.95 -8.08 -8.59
N LYS A 19 -3.10 -7.29 -9.23
CA LYS A 19 -2.76 -5.95 -8.74
C LYS A 19 -3.56 -4.88 -9.47
N TRP A 20 -3.84 -3.79 -8.77
CA TRP A 20 -4.42 -2.59 -9.35
C TRP A 20 -3.77 -1.34 -8.78
N HIS A 21 -3.68 -0.27 -9.57
CA HIS A 21 -3.29 1.05 -9.10
C HIS A 21 -3.88 2.17 -9.96
N ASP A 22 -3.92 3.37 -9.40
CA ASP A 22 -4.39 4.61 -10.03
C ASP A 22 -3.92 4.84 -11.48
N ARG A 23 -2.65 4.59 -11.82
CA ARG A 23 -2.15 4.75 -13.20
C ARG A 23 -2.75 3.76 -14.22
N MET A 24 -3.59 2.83 -13.80
CA MET A 24 -4.37 1.95 -14.69
C MET A 24 -5.73 2.54 -15.08
N ILE A 25 -6.11 3.69 -14.53
CA ILE A 25 -7.34 4.40 -14.88
C ILE A 25 -7.19 4.98 -16.29
N PRO A 26 -8.11 4.69 -17.24
CA PRO A 26 -8.07 5.26 -18.59
C PRO A 26 -8.17 6.79 -18.58
N ALA A 27 -7.55 7.42 -19.58
CA ALA A 27 -7.69 8.88 -19.75
C ALA A 27 -9.16 9.24 -20.04
N GLY A 28 -9.69 10.20 -19.29
CA GLY A 28 -11.08 10.65 -19.39
C GLY A 28 -12.03 10.00 -18.37
N ASP A 29 -11.61 8.95 -17.67
CA ASP A 29 -12.40 8.35 -16.60
C ASP A 29 -12.38 9.20 -15.32
N GLU A 30 -13.48 9.14 -14.57
CA GLU A 30 -13.57 9.80 -13.27
C GLU A 30 -12.79 9.00 -12.22
N TRP A 31 -11.58 9.48 -11.93
CA TRP A 31 -10.58 8.73 -11.18
C TRP A 31 -11.00 8.35 -9.76
N ARG A 32 -11.77 9.20 -9.06
CA ARG A 32 -12.19 8.92 -7.67
C ARG A 32 -13.12 7.73 -7.60
N THR A 33 -14.17 7.72 -8.42
CA THR A 33 -15.09 6.58 -8.52
C THR A 33 -14.36 5.27 -8.84
N GLN A 34 -13.33 5.30 -9.69
CA GLN A 34 -12.54 4.10 -9.98
C GLN A 34 -11.72 3.64 -8.77
N ILE A 35 -11.08 4.57 -8.04
CA ILE A 35 -10.33 4.21 -6.83
C ILE A 35 -11.27 3.69 -5.74
N ASP A 36 -12.38 4.37 -5.47
CA ASP A 36 -13.34 3.97 -4.42
C ASP A 36 -13.84 2.54 -4.66
N LYS A 37 -14.25 2.22 -5.90
CA LYS A 37 -14.66 0.85 -6.29
C LYS A 37 -13.57 -0.19 -6.05
N ARG A 38 -12.31 0.17 -6.26
CA ARG A 38 -11.16 -0.74 -6.08
C ARG A 38 -10.81 -0.88 -4.61
N ILE A 39 -10.85 0.21 -3.86
CA ILE A 39 -10.70 0.20 -2.40
C ILE A 39 -11.79 -0.64 -1.76
N GLU A 40 -13.03 -0.67 -2.28
CA GLU A 40 -14.13 -1.48 -1.73
C GLU A 40 -14.09 -2.97 -2.10
N SER A 41 -13.48 -3.33 -3.23
CA SER A 41 -13.41 -4.72 -3.70
C SER A 41 -12.09 -5.43 -3.39
N SER A 42 -11.05 -4.69 -2.98
CA SER A 42 -9.73 -5.28 -2.71
C SER A 42 -9.72 -6.08 -1.40
N HIS A 43 -9.03 -7.22 -1.40
CA HIS A 43 -8.77 -8.01 -0.18
C HIS A 43 -7.56 -7.49 0.61
N VAL A 44 -6.60 -6.87 -0.08
CA VAL A 44 -5.38 -6.30 0.50
C VAL A 44 -5.21 -4.89 -0.05
N ILE A 45 -4.98 -3.93 0.84
CA ILE A 45 -4.80 -2.51 0.52
C ILE A 45 -3.42 -2.08 1.04
N LEU A 46 -2.57 -1.59 0.15
CA LEU A 46 -1.23 -1.12 0.49
C LEU A 46 -1.24 0.40 0.62
N LEU A 47 -0.84 0.93 1.78
CA LEU A 47 -0.69 2.36 1.99
C LEU A 47 0.77 2.74 1.81
N PHE A 48 1.11 3.35 0.68
CA PHE A 48 2.47 3.79 0.40
C PHE A 48 2.81 5.11 1.10
N ILE A 49 3.16 5.02 2.38
CA ILE A 49 3.38 6.16 3.26
C ILE A 49 4.65 6.93 2.89
N SER A 50 4.49 8.23 2.76
CA SER A 50 5.54 9.21 2.49
C SER A 50 5.08 10.60 2.93
N PRO A 51 5.96 11.62 2.99
CA PRO A 51 5.51 13.00 3.25
C PRO A 51 4.40 13.48 2.30
N HIS A 52 4.42 13.04 1.03
CA HIS A 52 3.41 13.43 0.04
C HIS A 52 2.07 12.72 0.30
N PHE A 53 2.12 11.48 0.80
CA PHE A 53 0.93 10.74 1.19
C PHE A 53 0.24 11.42 2.38
N LEU A 54 1.00 11.76 3.42
CA LEU A 54 0.48 12.41 4.63
C LEU A 54 -0.01 13.85 4.37
N ALA A 55 0.60 14.57 3.42
CA ALA A 55 0.14 15.90 3.02
C ALA A 55 -1.12 15.88 2.13
N SER A 56 -1.48 14.73 1.56
CA SER A 56 -2.66 14.59 0.69
C SER A 56 -3.91 14.33 1.53
N ARG A 57 -4.77 15.34 1.64
CA ARG A 57 -6.07 15.22 2.35
C ARG A 57 -6.90 14.04 1.86
N TYR A 58 -6.94 13.82 0.55
CA TYR A 58 -7.73 12.74 -0.06
C TYR A 58 -7.20 11.35 0.34
N CYS A 59 -5.89 11.14 0.26
CA CYS A 59 -5.27 9.85 0.61
C CYS A 59 -5.31 9.57 2.12
N TYR A 60 -5.15 10.62 2.93
CA TYR A 60 -5.11 10.50 4.38
C TYR A 60 -6.51 10.33 4.99
N GLU A 61 -7.43 11.25 4.68
CA GLU A 61 -8.73 11.33 5.35
C GLU A 61 -9.77 10.44 4.68
N ILE A 62 -9.83 10.37 3.35
CA ILE A 62 -10.92 9.67 2.67
C ILE A 62 -10.54 8.21 2.43
N GLU A 63 -9.51 7.97 1.62
CA GLU A 63 -9.09 6.62 1.27
C GLU A 63 -8.54 5.87 2.50
N GLY A 64 -7.78 6.57 3.35
CA GLY A 64 -7.22 6.04 4.59
C GLY A 64 -8.29 5.57 5.57
N GLU A 65 -9.36 6.36 5.80
CA GLU A 65 -10.44 5.96 6.70
C GLU A 65 -11.23 4.77 6.18
N ILE A 66 -11.56 4.74 4.88
CA ILE A 66 -12.26 3.59 4.28
C ILE A 66 -11.41 2.32 4.41
N ALA A 67 -10.12 2.41 4.08
CA ALA A 67 -9.20 1.28 4.20
C ALA A 67 -9.14 0.78 5.66
N LEU A 68 -8.93 1.67 6.63
CA LEU A 68 -8.86 1.32 8.05
C LEU A 68 -10.18 0.76 8.58
N ARG A 69 -11.32 1.30 8.14
CA ARG A 69 -12.65 0.75 8.47
C ARG A 69 -12.78 -0.69 7.98
N ARG A 70 -12.48 -0.93 6.70
CA ARG A 70 -12.51 -2.30 6.13
C ARG A 70 -11.53 -3.24 6.83
N HIS A 71 -10.40 -2.72 7.29
CA HIS A 71 -9.45 -3.47 8.11
C HIS A 71 -10.04 -3.93 9.43
N ARG A 72 -10.63 -3.01 10.19
CA ARG A 72 -11.29 -3.30 11.47
C ARG A 72 -12.48 -4.25 11.31
N GLU A 73 -13.21 -4.13 10.21
CA GLU A 73 -14.33 -5.02 9.87
C GLU A 73 -13.86 -6.40 9.38
N GLY A 74 -12.56 -6.60 9.12
CA GLY A 74 -12.01 -7.84 8.59
C GLY A 74 -12.36 -8.11 7.12
N THR A 75 -12.91 -7.11 6.40
CA THR A 75 -13.27 -7.25 4.98
C THR A 75 -12.11 -6.97 4.03
N ALA A 76 -11.04 -6.34 4.53
CA ALA A 76 -9.76 -6.19 3.83
C ALA A 76 -8.59 -6.20 4.82
N ARG A 77 -7.38 -6.50 4.36
CA ARG A 77 -6.15 -6.29 5.12
C ARG A 77 -5.47 -5.00 4.66
N VAL A 78 -5.17 -4.10 5.59
CA VAL A 78 -4.40 -2.88 5.30
C VAL A 78 -2.96 -3.08 5.75
N ILE A 79 -2.02 -2.73 4.89
CA ILE A 79 -0.58 -2.86 5.16
C ILE A 79 0.08 -1.51 4.88
N PRO A 80 0.53 -0.79 5.93
CA PRO A 80 1.38 0.36 5.76
C PRO A 80 2.72 -0.04 5.14
N VAL A 81 3.15 0.69 4.11
CA VAL A 81 4.45 0.50 3.46
C VAL A 81 5.21 1.82 3.47
N ILE A 82 6.25 1.91 4.29
CA ILE A 82 7.01 3.13 4.52
C ILE A 82 7.99 3.36 3.37
N LEU A 83 7.58 4.21 2.41
CA LEU A 83 8.43 4.54 1.26
C LEU A 83 9.53 5.51 1.64
N ARG A 84 9.19 6.54 2.41
CA ARG A 84 10.07 7.67 2.74
C ARG A 84 9.94 8.03 4.21
N ALA A 85 11.04 8.50 4.80
CA ALA A 85 11.04 9.01 6.16
C ALA A 85 9.99 10.12 6.34
N CYS A 86 9.13 9.94 7.34
CA CYS A 86 8.10 10.89 7.75
C CYS A 86 7.58 10.48 9.13
N ASP A 87 6.86 11.38 9.78
CA ASP A 87 6.28 11.16 11.11
C ASP A 87 4.96 10.38 11.03
N TRP A 88 5.03 9.15 10.51
CA TRP A 88 3.85 8.30 10.33
C TRP A 88 3.45 7.59 11.63
N THR A 89 4.36 7.52 12.60
CA THR A 89 4.16 6.82 13.89
C THR A 89 3.10 7.46 14.78
N VAL A 90 2.74 8.73 14.52
CA VAL A 90 1.66 9.45 15.22
C VAL A 90 0.33 9.41 14.47
N THR A 91 0.26 8.69 13.35
CA THR A 91 -0.94 8.58 12.52
C THR A 91 -1.73 7.31 12.87
N PRO A 92 -3.03 7.23 12.52
CA PRO A 92 -3.82 6.01 12.71
C PRO A 92 -3.25 4.76 12.03
N PHE A 93 -2.36 4.92 11.05
CA PHE A 93 -1.70 3.79 10.37
C PHE A 93 -0.65 3.11 11.25
N ALA A 94 -0.20 3.75 12.34
CA ALA A 94 0.78 3.21 13.28
C ALA A 94 0.25 2.08 14.15
N GLU A 95 -1.08 1.90 14.21
CA GLU A 95 -1.72 0.75 14.87
C GLU A 95 -1.49 -0.56 14.12
N LEU A 96 -1.05 -0.49 12.86
CA LEU A 96 -0.83 -1.64 11.99
C LEU A 96 0.66 -1.92 11.82
N GLN A 97 1.00 -3.21 11.72
CA GLN A 97 2.37 -3.62 11.43
C GLN A 97 2.77 -3.15 10.02
N ALA A 98 3.74 -2.24 9.96
CA ALA A 98 4.24 -1.69 8.70
C ALA A 98 5.35 -2.56 8.06
N LEU A 99 5.53 -2.36 6.76
CA LEU A 99 6.65 -2.87 5.96
C LEU A 99 7.50 -1.71 5.42
N PRO A 100 8.81 -1.87 5.16
CA PRO A 100 9.66 -3.00 5.56
C PRO A 100 9.65 -3.24 7.07
N ARG A 101 10.12 -4.40 7.53
CA ARG A 101 10.19 -4.74 8.96
C ARG A 101 10.91 -3.62 9.73
N ASP A 102 10.44 -3.36 10.95
CA ASP A 102 10.91 -2.26 11.82
C ASP A 102 10.59 -0.83 11.32
N GLY A 103 9.80 -0.70 10.24
CA GLY A 103 9.33 0.59 9.73
C GLY A 103 10.43 1.44 9.09
N ILE A 104 11.59 0.84 8.77
CA ILE A 104 12.71 1.52 8.12
C ILE A 104 12.28 1.92 6.71
N PRO A 105 12.25 3.23 6.38
CA PRO A 105 11.82 3.68 5.06
C PRO A 105 12.67 3.08 3.94
N ILE A 106 12.03 2.64 2.85
CA ILE A 106 12.75 2.04 1.71
C ILE A 106 13.85 2.96 1.17
N THR A 107 13.68 4.28 1.21
CA THR A 107 14.72 5.22 0.78
C THR A 107 16.01 5.20 1.60
N GLN A 108 15.97 4.65 2.83
CA GLN A 108 17.12 4.58 3.74
C GLN A 108 17.85 3.23 3.70
N TRP A 109 17.29 2.23 3.02
CA TRP A 109 17.99 0.97 2.83
C TRP A 109 19.18 1.17 1.88
N PRO A 110 20.34 0.53 2.14
CA PRO A 110 21.48 0.55 1.22
C PRO A 110 21.12 0.02 -0.16
N ASP A 111 20.29 -1.03 -0.20
CA ASP A 111 19.77 -1.67 -1.40
C ASP A 111 18.23 -1.57 -1.41
N ARG A 112 17.70 -0.80 -2.36
CA ARG A 112 16.26 -0.58 -2.52
C ARG A 112 15.55 -1.77 -3.15
N ASP A 113 16.24 -2.59 -3.94
CA ASP A 113 15.66 -3.80 -4.51
C ASP A 113 15.51 -4.85 -3.42
N GLN A 114 16.50 -4.98 -2.54
CA GLN A 114 16.39 -5.85 -1.36
C GLN A 114 15.28 -5.41 -0.40
N ALA A 115 15.15 -4.10 -0.15
CA ALA A 115 14.04 -3.55 0.64
C ALA A 115 12.68 -3.81 -0.01
N SER A 116 12.59 -3.65 -1.33
CA SER A 116 11.36 -3.88 -2.08
C SER A 116 10.97 -5.36 -2.11
N LEU A 117 11.96 -6.26 -2.16
CA LEU A 117 11.76 -7.71 -2.07
C LEU A 117 11.28 -8.12 -0.67
N ASP A 118 11.84 -7.51 0.39
CA ASP A 118 11.36 -7.70 1.77
C ASP A 118 9.88 -7.33 1.90
N VAL A 119 9.50 -6.16 1.39
CA VAL A 119 8.10 -5.72 1.35
C VAL A 119 7.23 -6.70 0.57
N ALA A 120 7.66 -7.13 -0.62
CA ALA A 120 6.88 -8.08 -1.43
C ALA A 120 6.67 -9.42 -0.71
N ARG A 121 7.68 -9.93 0.00
CA ARG A 121 7.56 -11.14 0.82
C ARG A 121 6.60 -10.94 1.98
N GLY A 122 6.75 -9.86 2.74
CA GLY A 122 5.87 -9.54 3.87
C GLY A 122 4.41 -9.34 3.43
N ILE A 123 4.17 -8.77 2.24
CA ILE A 123 2.82 -8.70 1.66
C ILE A 123 2.28 -10.12 1.48
N MET A 124 3.00 -11.02 0.81
CA MET A 124 2.51 -12.37 0.53
C MET A 124 2.26 -13.21 1.80
N GLU A 125 3.10 -13.05 2.83
CA GLU A 125 2.89 -13.68 4.15
C GLU A 125 1.59 -13.23 4.82
N SER A 126 1.11 -12.03 4.50
CA SER A 126 -0.12 -11.48 5.07
C SER A 126 -1.41 -11.92 4.36
N VAL A 127 -1.30 -12.54 3.17
CA VAL A 127 -2.44 -12.97 2.33
C VAL A 127 -2.77 -14.46 2.54
N GLN A 128 -1.97 -15.19 3.32
CA GLN A 128 -2.18 -16.61 3.64
C GLN A 128 -3.27 -16.83 4.70
#